data_AF-A0A0D7X3E3-F1
#
_entry.id   AF-A0A0D7X3E3-F1
#
_cell.length_a   1.000
_cell.length_b   1.000
_cell.length_c   1.000
_cell.angle_alpha   90.00
_cell.angle_beta   90.00
_cell.angle_gamma   90.00
#
_symmetry.space_group_name_H-M   'P 1'
#
loop_
_entity.id
_entity.type
_entity.pdbx_description
1 polymer ?
#
loop_
_entity_poly.entity_id
_entity_poly.type
_entity_poly.pdbx_seq_one_letter_code
_entity_poly.pdbx_strand_id
1 'polypeptide(L)'
;MDWRDLLSTYSDEKIVNLRFKRPDVYRWLYSNDREWLLQYNLDRKTKAGTFVSRVNWVERDLELVSEVEKVCFEIMANTTQTIRITTNEIGRRLYKLPLLSNRLQRLPKTQMILERLNESVGDFQIRRIKNNVRLLHKRVGIPKSWQVKRVSGLRKEVWMKYEKQIEQEIRAVIEEEYL
;
A
#
# COMPACT_ATOMS: atom_id res chain seq x y z
N MET A 1 40.23 -30.06 15.12
CA MET A 1 38.86 -29.87 14.58
C MET A 1 38.96 -29.00 13.36
N ASP A 2 38.76 -29.57 12.18
CA ASP A 2 38.77 -28.90 10.88
C ASP A 2 37.38 -28.32 10.56
N TRP A 3 37.25 -27.59 9.45
CA TRP A 3 35.98 -27.02 8.98
C TRP A 3 34.93 -28.10 8.74
N ARG A 4 35.31 -29.26 8.20
CA ARG A 4 34.40 -30.40 8.03
C ARG A 4 33.86 -30.93 9.35
N ASP A 5 34.71 -30.99 10.38
CA ASP A 5 34.31 -31.44 11.72
C ASP A 5 33.33 -30.46 12.39
N LEU A 6 33.58 -29.15 12.26
CA LEU A 6 32.66 -28.11 12.74
C LEU A 6 31.30 -28.21 12.04
N LEU A 7 31.31 -28.44 10.73
CA LEU A 7 30.09 -28.53 9.94
C LEU A 7 29.29 -29.81 10.25
N SER A 8 29.97 -30.93 10.55
CA SER A 8 29.33 -32.18 10.97
C SER A 8 28.77 -32.08 12.40
N THR A 9 29.51 -31.43 13.30
CA THR A 9 29.13 -31.28 14.71
C THR A 9 27.96 -30.29 14.88
N TYR A 10 27.90 -29.26 14.03
CA TYR A 10 26.88 -28.20 14.09
C TYR A 10 26.06 -28.16 12.80
N SER A 11 25.41 -29.27 12.45
CA SER A 11 24.62 -29.43 11.21
C SER A 11 23.46 -28.45 11.08
N ASP A 12 22.88 -28.01 12.20
CA ASP A 12 21.68 -27.15 12.25
C ASP A 12 22.00 -25.65 12.40
N GLU A 13 23.25 -25.29 12.72
CA GLU A 13 23.65 -23.89 12.87
C GLU A 13 23.90 -23.22 11.51
N LYS A 14 23.57 -21.92 11.42
CA LYS A 14 23.90 -21.12 10.24
C LYS A 14 25.41 -20.98 10.10
N ILE A 15 25.90 -21.05 8.87
CA ILE A 15 27.31 -20.87 8.50
C ILE A 15 27.89 -19.54 9.03
N VAL A 16 27.06 -18.49 9.10
CA VAL A 16 27.39 -17.18 9.68
C VAL A 16 27.75 -17.26 11.17
N ASN A 17 27.26 -18.25 11.90
CA ASN A 17 27.62 -18.47 13.30
C ASN A 17 28.89 -19.33 13.41
N LEU A 18 29.09 -20.28 12.50
CA LEU A 18 30.26 -21.17 12.50
C LEU A 18 31.57 -20.45 12.21
N ARG A 19 31.56 -19.41 11.35
CA ARG A 19 32.74 -18.57 11.11
C ARG A 19 33.29 -17.91 12.39
N PHE A 20 32.45 -17.71 13.40
CA PHE A 20 32.87 -17.10 14.66
C PHE A 20 33.44 -18.11 15.65
N LYS A 21 33.10 -19.40 15.51
CA LYS A 21 33.63 -20.46 16.38
C LYS A 21 35.09 -20.81 16.04
N ARG A 22 35.46 -20.77 14.76
CA ARG A 22 36.84 -20.99 14.27
C ARG A 22 37.21 -20.02 13.15
N PRO A 23 37.47 -18.75 13.49
CA PRO A 23 37.77 -17.70 12.52
C PRO A 23 39.13 -17.94 11.82
N ASP A 24 40.05 -18.63 12.48
CA ASP A 24 41.34 -19.07 11.97
C ASP A 24 41.19 -20.01 10.76
N VAL A 25 40.39 -21.07 10.90
CA VAL A 25 40.14 -22.07 9.84
C VAL A 25 39.40 -21.43 8.67
N TYR A 26 38.38 -20.62 8.98
CA TYR A 26 37.61 -19.91 7.96
C TYR A 26 38.49 -18.95 7.15
N ARG A 27 39.36 -18.18 7.82
CA ARG A 27 40.29 -17.26 7.15
C ARG A 27 41.30 -18.02 6.28
N TRP A 28 41.84 -19.12 6.77
CA TRP A 28 42.76 -19.95 6.00
C TRP A 28 42.11 -20.51 4.74
N LEU A 29 40.89 -21.08 4.84
CA LEU A 29 40.13 -21.58 3.69
C LEU A 29 39.76 -20.46 2.72
N TYR A 30 39.40 -19.28 3.22
CA TYR A 30 39.09 -18.15 2.35
C TYR A 30 40.29 -17.70 1.51
N SER A 31 41.50 -17.80 2.06
CA SER A 31 42.74 -17.42 1.37
C SER A 31 43.32 -18.51 0.47
N ASN A 32 43.14 -19.79 0.83
CA ASN A 32 43.81 -20.91 0.16
C ASN A 32 42.86 -21.81 -0.65
N ASP A 33 41.58 -21.87 -0.29
CA ASP A 33 40.59 -22.76 -0.94
C ASP A 33 39.19 -22.13 -0.96
N ARG A 34 39.13 -20.93 -1.55
CA ARG A 34 37.94 -20.08 -1.55
C ARG A 34 36.78 -20.68 -2.33
N GLU A 35 37.07 -21.34 -3.44
CA GLU A 35 36.05 -21.92 -4.32
C GLU A 35 35.35 -23.09 -3.65
N TRP A 36 36.10 -24.02 -3.05
CA TRP A 36 35.55 -25.10 -2.25
C TRP A 36 34.68 -24.56 -1.11
N LEU A 37 35.17 -23.55 -0.37
CA LEU A 37 34.42 -22.93 0.71
C LEU A 37 33.09 -22.32 0.25
N LEU A 38 33.08 -21.61 -0.89
CA LEU A 38 31.88 -20.95 -1.41
C LEU A 38 30.87 -21.95 -1.99
N GLN A 39 31.33 -22.91 -2.78
CA GLN A 39 30.49 -23.95 -3.38
C GLN A 39 29.84 -24.81 -2.29
N TYR A 40 30.62 -25.25 -1.30
CA TYR A 40 30.09 -26.08 -0.23
C TYR A 40 29.10 -25.32 0.69
N ASN A 41 29.33 -24.02 0.91
CA ASN A 41 28.37 -23.17 1.62
C ASN A 41 27.06 -22.99 0.83
N LEU A 42 27.11 -22.95 -0.50
CA LEU A 42 25.96 -22.88 -1.37
C LEU A 42 25.14 -24.17 -1.30
N ASP A 43 25.80 -25.33 -1.39
CA ASP A 43 25.16 -26.66 -1.28
C ASP A 43 24.51 -26.90 0.08
N ARG A 44 25.01 -26.24 1.13
CA ARG A 44 24.36 -26.27 2.45
C ARG A 44 23.17 -25.32 2.55
N LYS A 45 23.21 -24.15 1.90
CA LYS A 45 22.06 -23.23 1.82
C LYS A 45 20.88 -23.86 1.07
N THR A 46 21.13 -24.71 0.08
CA THR A 46 20.08 -25.43 -0.65
C THR A 46 19.49 -26.59 0.15
N LYS A 47 20.27 -27.18 1.09
CA LYS A 47 19.81 -28.24 2.02
C LYS A 47 19.09 -27.72 3.27
N ALA A 48 19.32 -26.48 3.67
CA ALA A 48 18.57 -25.84 4.75
C ALA A 48 17.15 -25.53 4.25
N GLY A 49 16.25 -26.49 4.45
CA GLY A 49 14.86 -26.48 3.99
C GLY A 49 14.11 -25.18 4.28
N THR A 50 13.24 -24.85 3.32
CA THR A 50 12.16 -23.86 3.32
C THR A 50 12.30 -22.72 4.31
N PHE A 51 12.60 -21.51 3.82
CA PHE A 51 12.36 -20.28 4.57
C PHE A 51 10.90 -20.26 5.03
N VAL A 52 10.62 -20.72 6.24
CA VAL A 52 9.36 -20.46 6.93
C VAL A 52 9.32 -18.95 7.03
N SER A 53 8.45 -18.34 6.22
CA SER A 53 8.18 -16.93 6.29
C SER A 53 7.84 -16.61 7.73
N ARG A 54 8.72 -15.91 8.45
CA ARG A 54 8.44 -15.39 9.80
C ARG A 54 7.16 -14.55 9.85
N VAL A 55 6.72 -14.10 8.69
CA VAL A 55 5.47 -13.38 8.50
C VAL A 55 4.36 -14.37 8.17
N ASN A 56 3.33 -14.40 9.01
CA ASN A 56 2.04 -14.95 8.67
C ASN A 56 1.33 -14.02 7.67
N TRP A 57 1.38 -14.36 6.38
CA TRP A 57 0.79 -13.53 5.33
C TRP A 57 -0.73 -13.55 5.35
N VAL A 58 -1.34 -14.64 5.80
CA VAL A 58 -2.81 -14.78 5.86
C VAL A 58 -3.38 -13.83 6.91
N GLU A 59 -2.80 -13.85 8.11
CA GLU A 59 -3.17 -12.94 9.20
C GLU A 59 -2.94 -11.48 8.81
N ARG A 60 -1.76 -11.17 8.25
CA ARG A 60 -1.46 -9.82 7.78
C ARG A 60 -2.40 -9.31 6.70
N ASP A 61 -2.79 -10.17 5.77
CA ASP A 61 -3.73 -9.82 4.70
C ASP A 61 -5.12 -9.50 5.28
N LEU A 62 -5.56 -10.25 6.28
CA LEU A 62 -6.81 -9.97 6.99
C LEU A 62 -6.75 -8.65 7.77
N GLU A 63 -5.67 -8.41 8.53
CA GLU A 63 -5.47 -7.15 9.27
C GLU A 63 -5.48 -5.93 8.33
N LEU A 64 -4.78 -6.05 7.20
CA LEU A 64 -4.70 -4.97 6.22
C LEU A 64 -6.03 -4.64 5.57
N VAL A 65 -6.91 -5.63 5.34
CA VAL A 65 -8.27 -5.35 4.83
C VAL A 65 -9.00 -4.39 5.76
N SER A 66 -9.02 -4.68 7.06
CA SER A 66 -9.70 -3.83 8.05
C SER A 66 -9.08 -2.44 8.15
N GLU A 67 -7.75 -2.34 8.10
CA GLU A 67 -7.05 -1.06 8.10
C GLU A 67 -7.34 -0.22 6.85
N VAL A 68 -7.35 -0.84 5.67
CA VAL A 68 -7.66 -0.17 4.40
C VAL A 68 -9.10 0.36 4.40
N GLU A 69 -10.06 -0.43 4.85
CA GLU A 69 -11.47 -0.01 4.93
C GLU A 69 -11.65 1.15 5.91
N LYS A 70 -10.99 1.09 7.08
CA LYS A 70 -11.00 2.18 8.04
C LYS A 70 -10.44 3.48 7.45
N VAL A 71 -9.29 3.42 6.78
CA VAL A 71 -8.70 4.61 6.14
C VAL A 71 -9.59 5.17 5.04
N CYS A 72 -10.21 4.31 4.23
CA CYS A 72 -11.19 4.75 3.23
C CYS A 72 -12.39 5.46 3.88
N PHE A 73 -12.92 4.91 4.97
CA PHE A 73 -13.99 5.54 5.73
C PHE A 73 -13.58 6.93 6.24
N GLU A 74 -12.39 7.07 6.82
CA GLU A 74 -11.85 8.36 7.28
C GLU A 74 -11.70 9.38 6.13
N ILE A 75 -11.23 8.93 4.95
CA ILE A 75 -11.14 9.78 3.76
C ILE A 75 -12.54 10.24 3.30
N MET A 76 -13.53 9.35 3.34
CA MET A 76 -14.89 9.65 2.91
C MET A 76 -15.63 10.55 3.90
N ALA A 77 -15.35 10.41 5.20
CA ALA A 77 -15.92 11.25 6.25
C ALA A 77 -15.30 12.66 6.31
N ASN A 78 -14.21 12.91 5.58
CA ASN A 78 -13.55 14.20 5.59
C ASN A 78 -14.43 15.30 4.95
N THR A 79 -14.80 16.29 5.76
CA THR A 79 -15.66 17.42 5.36
C THR A 79 -14.90 18.67 4.93
N THR A 80 -13.58 18.72 5.15
CA THR A 80 -12.78 19.91 4.85
C THR A 80 -12.25 19.88 3.43
N GLN A 81 -11.82 18.71 2.96
CA GLN A 81 -11.28 18.54 1.61
C GLN A 81 -11.62 17.15 1.05
N THR A 82 -11.95 17.10 -0.24
CA THR A 82 -12.08 15.81 -0.95
C THR A 82 -10.69 15.27 -1.30
N ILE A 83 -10.29 14.19 -0.64
CA ILE A 83 -9.05 13.46 -0.88
C ILE A 83 -9.35 12.26 -1.78
N ARG A 84 -8.54 12.04 -2.82
CA ARG A 84 -8.69 10.89 -3.73
C ARG A 84 -8.22 9.60 -3.05
N ILE A 85 -9.04 8.57 -3.14
CA ILE A 85 -8.72 7.24 -2.64
C ILE A 85 -7.84 6.55 -3.69
N THR A 86 -6.59 6.28 -3.33
CA THR A 86 -5.64 5.50 -4.13
C THR A 86 -4.81 4.60 -3.22
N THR A 87 -4.28 3.50 -3.74
CA THR A 87 -3.36 2.62 -3.00
C THR A 87 -2.18 3.38 -2.41
N ASN A 88 -1.63 4.34 -3.15
CA ASN A 88 -0.53 5.18 -2.63
C ASN A 88 -0.97 6.01 -1.43
N GLU A 89 -2.15 6.63 -1.52
CA GLU A 89 -2.66 7.52 -0.49
C GLU A 89 -3.11 6.76 0.77
N ILE A 90 -3.64 5.54 0.60
CA ILE A 90 -3.94 4.61 1.69
C ILE A 90 -2.63 4.12 2.33
N GLY A 91 -1.68 3.64 1.52
CA GLY A 91 -0.39 3.13 2.00
C GLY A 91 0.42 4.19 2.75
N ARG A 92 0.32 5.46 2.34
CA ARG A 92 0.92 6.60 3.04
C ARG A 92 0.31 6.80 4.43
N ARG A 93 -1.02 6.79 4.56
CA ARG A 93 -1.70 6.93 5.87
C ARG A 93 -1.43 5.77 6.82
N LEU A 94 -1.29 4.56 6.28
CA LEU A 94 -0.99 3.36 7.06
C LEU A 94 0.50 3.21 7.41
N TYR A 95 1.38 4.07 6.88
CA TYR A 95 2.84 3.88 6.91
C TYR A 95 3.29 2.51 6.36
N LYS A 96 2.51 1.96 5.42
CA LYS A 96 2.70 0.63 4.82
C LYS A 96 2.84 0.70 3.29
N LEU A 97 3.19 1.87 2.75
CA LEU A 97 3.34 2.05 1.30
C LEU A 97 4.28 1.03 0.64
N PRO A 98 5.49 0.73 1.16
CA PRO A 98 6.36 -0.28 0.55
C PRO A 98 5.75 -1.70 0.54
N LEU A 99 4.88 -1.99 1.51
CA LEU A 99 4.18 -3.27 1.59
C LEU A 99 3.11 -3.36 0.49
N LEU A 100 2.31 -2.30 0.32
CA LEU A 100 1.26 -2.23 -0.70
C LEU A 100 1.82 -2.03 -2.12
N SER A 101 3.01 -1.45 -2.29
CA SER A 101 3.63 -1.28 -3.61
C SER A 101 4.42 -2.50 -4.05
N ASN A 102 5.20 -3.11 -3.16
CA ASN A 102 6.20 -4.11 -3.55
C ASN A 102 5.76 -5.55 -3.26
N ARG A 103 4.74 -5.76 -2.40
CA ARG A 103 4.37 -7.09 -1.93
C ARG A 103 2.87 -7.36 -2.01
N LEU A 104 2.14 -6.60 -2.83
CA LEU A 104 0.68 -6.74 -2.97
C LEU A 104 0.24 -8.13 -3.43
N GLN A 105 1.05 -8.78 -4.28
CA GLN A 105 0.81 -10.16 -4.75
C GLN A 105 0.74 -11.20 -3.61
N ARG A 106 1.25 -10.88 -2.42
CA ARG A 106 1.18 -11.74 -1.23
C ARG A 106 -0.04 -11.45 -0.34
N LEU A 107 -0.87 -10.49 -0.75
CA LEU A 107 -2.00 -9.93 0.00
C LEU A 107 -3.26 -9.93 -0.89
N PRO A 108 -3.74 -11.09 -1.35
CA PRO A 108 -4.82 -11.18 -2.34
C PRO A 108 -6.12 -10.52 -1.87
N LYS A 109 -6.47 -10.61 -0.58
CA LYS A 109 -7.69 -9.98 -0.06
C LYS A 109 -7.55 -8.46 -0.01
N THR A 110 -6.41 -7.96 0.47
CA THR A 110 -6.09 -6.53 0.46
C THR A 110 -6.08 -5.99 -0.96
N GLN A 111 -5.50 -6.72 -1.91
CA GLN A 111 -5.46 -6.35 -3.32
C GLN A 111 -6.88 -6.16 -3.88
N MET A 112 -7.76 -7.14 -3.68
CA MET A 112 -9.15 -7.07 -4.13
C MET A 112 -9.89 -5.86 -3.57
N ILE A 113 -9.70 -5.57 -2.28
CA ILE A 113 -10.34 -4.42 -1.61
C ILE A 113 -9.77 -3.09 -2.15
N LEU A 114 -8.46 -3.00 -2.37
CA LEU A 114 -7.84 -1.82 -2.97
C LEU A 114 -8.31 -1.57 -4.40
N GLU A 115 -8.45 -2.61 -5.21
CA GLU A 115 -8.98 -2.50 -6.58
C GLU A 115 -10.43 -2.02 -6.58
N ARG A 116 -11.25 -2.49 -5.63
CA ARG A 116 -12.64 -2.04 -5.46
C ARG A 116 -12.74 -0.58 -4.99
N LEU A 117 -11.86 -0.15 -4.09
CA LEU A 117 -11.95 1.16 -3.45
C LEU A 117 -11.17 2.26 -4.17
N ASN A 118 -10.18 1.91 -4.98
CA ASN A 118 -9.39 2.88 -5.73
C ASN A 118 -10.27 3.66 -6.71
N GLU A 119 -10.22 4.98 -6.59
CA GLU A 119 -10.95 5.85 -7.50
C GLU A 119 -10.16 6.08 -8.78
N SER A 120 -10.86 6.02 -9.92
CA SER A 120 -10.34 6.62 -11.14
C SER A 120 -10.24 8.14 -10.99
N VAL A 121 -9.54 8.79 -11.93
CA VAL A 121 -9.49 10.25 -11.96
C VAL A 121 -10.90 10.84 -12.12
N GLY A 122 -11.74 10.19 -12.92
CA GLY A 122 -13.11 10.62 -13.19
C GLY A 122 -14.01 10.50 -11.95
N ASP A 123 -13.97 9.36 -11.27
CA ASP A 123 -14.78 9.13 -10.06
C ASP A 123 -14.44 10.15 -8.97
N PHE A 124 -13.15 10.41 -8.77
CA PHE A 124 -12.69 11.44 -7.85
C PHE A 124 -13.18 12.83 -8.24
N GLN A 125 -13.10 13.20 -9.53
CA GLN A 125 -13.58 14.50 -10.02
C GLN A 125 -15.08 14.68 -9.78
N ILE A 126 -15.88 13.64 -10.07
CA ILE A 126 -17.32 13.64 -9.81
C ILE A 126 -17.59 13.78 -8.32
N ARG A 127 -16.98 12.95 -7.46
CA ARG A 127 -17.16 13.06 -6.01
C ARG A 127 -16.74 14.42 -5.46
N ARG A 128 -15.67 15.00 -6.00
CA ARG A 128 -15.21 16.35 -5.63
C ARG A 128 -16.23 17.40 -6.02
N ILE A 129 -16.87 17.30 -7.18
CA ILE A 129 -17.98 18.19 -7.58
C ILE A 129 -19.12 18.07 -6.57
N LYS A 130 -19.61 16.84 -6.32
CA LYS A 130 -20.69 16.56 -5.36
C LYS A 130 -20.42 17.18 -3.98
N ASN A 131 -19.23 16.95 -3.45
CA ASN A 131 -18.83 17.48 -2.15
C ASN A 131 -18.75 19.02 -2.15
N ASN A 132 -18.24 19.64 -3.21
CA ASN A 132 -18.18 21.10 -3.29
C ASN A 132 -19.56 21.74 -3.38
N VAL A 133 -20.49 21.14 -4.13
CA VAL A 133 -21.89 21.60 -4.19
C VAL A 133 -22.52 21.55 -2.79
N ARG A 134 -22.43 20.40 -2.12
CA ARG A 134 -22.97 20.22 -0.75
C ARG A 134 -22.34 21.17 0.27
N LEU A 135 -21.02 21.36 0.22
CA LEU A 135 -20.32 22.27 1.14
C LEU A 135 -20.66 23.74 0.86
N LEU A 136 -20.82 24.12 -0.41
CA LEU A 136 -21.27 25.46 -0.76
C LEU A 136 -22.71 25.70 -0.31
N HIS A 137 -23.60 24.72 -0.53
CA HIS A 137 -24.98 24.80 -0.07
C HIS A 137 -25.10 25.09 1.41
N LYS A 138 -24.38 24.33 2.24
CA LYS A 138 -24.32 24.54 3.70
C LYS A 138 -23.79 25.93 4.11
N ARG A 139 -23.04 26.62 3.24
CA ARG A 139 -22.42 27.91 3.55
C ARG A 139 -23.19 29.11 3.01
N VAL A 140 -23.79 28.99 1.83
CA VAL A 140 -24.38 30.13 1.09
C VAL A 140 -25.78 29.85 0.53
N GLY A 141 -26.40 28.71 0.86
CA GLY A 141 -27.64 28.26 0.23
C GLY A 141 -27.41 27.80 -1.22
N ILE A 142 -28.42 27.88 -2.07
CA ILE A 142 -28.38 27.35 -3.45
C ILE A 142 -27.17 27.92 -4.24
N PRO A 143 -26.17 27.08 -4.58
CA PRO A 143 -24.96 27.58 -5.23
C PRO A 143 -25.14 27.78 -6.74
N LYS A 144 -24.54 28.83 -7.28
CA LYS A 144 -24.46 29.05 -8.74
C LYS A 144 -23.36 28.20 -9.36
N SER A 145 -23.54 27.77 -10.62
CA SER A 145 -22.58 26.96 -11.38
C SER A 145 -21.15 27.53 -11.35
N TRP A 146 -20.98 28.85 -11.53
CA TRP A 146 -19.65 29.48 -11.49
C TRP A 146 -18.97 29.38 -10.12
N GLN A 147 -19.73 29.38 -9.02
CA GLN A 147 -19.19 29.23 -7.66
C GLN A 147 -18.63 27.82 -7.46
N VAL A 148 -19.39 26.80 -7.89
CA VAL A 148 -18.97 25.40 -7.83
C VAL A 148 -17.70 25.18 -8.64
N LYS A 149 -17.64 25.70 -9.87
CA LYS A 149 -16.44 25.63 -10.73
C LYS A 149 -15.23 26.23 -10.00
N ARG A 150 -15.34 27.49 -9.55
CA ARG A 150 -14.26 28.20 -8.87
C ARG A 150 -13.73 27.45 -7.64
N VAL A 151 -14.61 26.95 -6.78
CA VAL A 151 -14.21 26.33 -5.49
C VAL A 151 -13.77 24.88 -5.65
N SER A 152 -14.27 24.17 -6.67
CA SER A 152 -13.86 22.79 -6.96
C SER A 152 -12.37 22.66 -7.30
N GLY A 153 -11.72 23.73 -7.80
CA GLY A 153 -10.30 23.72 -8.16
C GLY A 153 -9.94 22.71 -9.26
N LEU A 154 -10.90 22.31 -10.10
CA LEU A 154 -10.62 21.50 -11.29
C LEU A 154 -10.17 22.40 -12.45
N ARG A 155 -9.61 21.81 -13.51
CA ARG A 155 -9.27 22.59 -14.70
C ARG A 155 -10.50 22.86 -15.55
N LYS A 156 -10.44 23.87 -16.43
CA LYS A 156 -11.56 24.28 -17.29
C LYS A 156 -12.11 23.13 -18.12
N GLU A 157 -11.23 22.30 -18.67
CA GLU A 157 -11.60 21.16 -19.52
C GLU A 157 -12.41 20.13 -18.73
N VAL A 158 -12.12 19.98 -17.44
CA VAL A 158 -12.83 19.07 -16.54
C VAL A 158 -14.23 19.60 -16.23
N TRP A 159 -14.38 20.90 -15.96
CA TRP A 159 -15.71 21.48 -15.76
C TRP A 159 -16.56 21.38 -17.01
N MET A 160 -15.99 21.65 -18.18
CA MET A 160 -16.71 21.51 -19.45
C MET A 160 -17.17 20.07 -19.68
N LYS A 161 -16.33 19.09 -19.36
CA LYS A 161 -16.68 17.67 -19.43
C LYS A 161 -17.84 17.31 -18.49
N TYR A 162 -17.88 17.89 -17.28
CA TYR A 162 -18.85 17.56 -16.24
C TYR A 162 -19.90 18.65 -16.02
N GLU A 163 -20.17 19.50 -17.03
CA GLU A 163 -21.10 20.64 -16.90
C GLU A 163 -22.50 20.16 -16.50
N LYS A 164 -23.01 19.12 -17.19
CA LYS A 164 -24.30 18.52 -16.90
C LYS A 164 -24.37 17.96 -15.47
N GLN A 165 -23.31 17.31 -15.01
CA GLN A 165 -23.23 16.79 -13.65
C GLN A 165 -23.24 17.92 -12.62
N ILE A 166 -22.54 19.04 -12.87
CA ILE A 166 -22.57 20.20 -11.97
C ILE A 166 -24.01 20.73 -11.85
N GLU A 167 -24.71 20.90 -12.96
CA GLU A 167 -26.10 21.37 -12.97
C GLU A 167 -27.06 20.40 -12.25
N GLN A 168 -26.91 19.10 -12.50
CA GLN A 168 -27.70 18.05 -11.84
C GLN A 168 -27.51 18.06 -10.32
N GLU A 169 -26.27 18.17 -9.84
CA GLU A 169 -26.00 18.19 -8.40
C GLU A 169 -26.53 19.47 -7.73
N ILE A 170 -26.45 20.63 -8.41
CA ILE A 170 -27.07 21.87 -7.91
C ILE A 170 -28.59 21.70 -7.81
N ARG A 171 -29.22 21.11 -8.83
CA ARG A 171 -30.66 20.87 -8.85
C ARG A 171 -31.10 19.88 -7.77
N ALA A 172 -30.36 18.80 -7.55
CA ALA A 172 -30.65 17.82 -6.50
C ALA A 172 -30.69 18.48 -5.11
N VAL A 173 -29.76 19.41 -4.85
CA VAL A 173 -29.74 20.17 -3.60
C VAL A 173 -30.94 21.11 -3.45
N ILE A 174 -31.42 21.70 -4.56
CA ILE A 174 -32.66 22.49 -4.54
C ILE A 174 -33.84 21.60 -4.16
N GLU A 175 -33.97 20.43 -4.81
CA GLU A 175 -35.06 19.50 -4.54
C GLU A 175 -35.05 19.00 -3.09
N GLU A 176 -33.88 18.77 -2.49
CA GLU A 176 -33.72 18.43 -1.06
C GLU A 176 -34.14 19.56 -0.10
N GLU A 177 -34.07 20.83 -0.51
CA GLU A 177 -34.41 21.99 0.35
C GLU A 177 -35.91 22.34 0.34
N TYR A 178 -36.66 21.85 -0.66
CA TYR A 178 -38.10 22.09 -0.83
C TYR A 178 -38.97 20.83 -0.63
N LEU A 179 -38.41 19.76 -0.06
CA LEU A 179 -39.09 18.55 0.42
C LEU A 179 -39.16 18.54 1.95
#